data_AF-A0A5C7JSU5-F1
#
_entry.id   AF-A0A5C7JSU5-F1
#
_cell.length_a   1.000
_cell.length_b   1.000
_cell.length_c   1.000
_cell.angle_alpha   90.00
_cell.angle_beta   90.00
_cell.angle_gamma   90.00
#
_symmetry.space_group_name_H-M   'P 1'
#
loop_
_entity.id
_entity.type
_entity.pdbx_description
1 polymer ?
#
loop_
_entity_poly.entity_id
_entity_poly.type
_entity_poly.pdbx_seq_one_letter_code
_entity_poly.pdbx_strand_id
1 'polypeptide(L)'
;MSKKEIAGAKKYAFNTDSDLEVGERISSQEYATPMLVVKVLDESYKYFNYATGELTNKFNSTSQWEIRTLIIREDEEMAVYAKRI
;
A
#
# COMPACT_ATOMS: atom_id res chain seq x y z
N MET A 1 1.31 -14.86 -11.51
CA MET A 1 -0.15 -14.71 -11.66
C MET A 1 -0.45 -14.28 -13.08
N SER A 2 -1.48 -14.86 -13.69
CA SER A 2 -2.00 -14.42 -14.98
C SER A 2 -2.66 -13.03 -14.86
N LYS A 3 -2.73 -12.28 -15.96
CA LYS A 3 -3.40 -10.96 -15.99
C LYS A 3 -4.86 -11.01 -15.52
N LYS A 4 -5.54 -12.13 -15.76
CA LYS A 4 -6.94 -12.34 -15.36
C LYS A 4 -7.09 -12.47 -13.84
N GLU A 5 -6.15 -13.15 -13.18
CA GLU A 5 -6.14 -13.29 -11.72
C GLU A 5 -5.86 -11.94 -11.03
N ILE A 6 -4.92 -11.14 -11.56
CA ILE A 6 -4.62 -9.80 -11.05
C ILE A 6 -5.82 -8.85 -11.20
N ALA A 7 -6.58 -8.98 -12.29
CA ALA A 7 -7.76 -8.14 -12.53
C ALA A 7 -8.87 -8.37 -11.48
N GLY A 8 -9.04 -9.61 -11.01
CA GLY A 8 -10.05 -9.99 -10.01
C GLY A 8 -9.60 -9.84 -8.55
N ALA A 9 -8.31 -9.58 -8.29
CA ALA A 9 -7.80 -9.38 -6.95
C ALA A 9 -8.19 -8.00 -6.37
N LYS A 10 -8.31 -7.93 -5.04
CA LYS A 10 -8.42 -6.63 -4.35
C LYS A 10 -7.14 -5.83 -4.56
N LYS A 11 -7.29 -4.54 -4.85
CA LYS A 11 -6.19 -3.62 -5.12
C LYS A 11 -6.15 -2.57 -4.03
N TYR A 12 -4.95 -2.22 -3.62
CA TYR A 12 -4.68 -1.24 -2.57
C TYR A 12 -3.65 -0.24 -3.11
N ALA A 13 -3.73 1.00 -2.62
CA ALA A 13 -2.76 2.05 -2.91
C ALA A 13 -2.08 2.47 -1.61
N PHE A 14 -0.77 2.60 -1.64
CA PHE A 14 0.05 3.06 -0.53
C PHE A 14 1.10 4.03 -1.05
N ASN A 15 1.48 5.00 -0.23
CA ASN A 15 2.70 5.78 -0.43
C ASN A 15 3.83 5.11 0.34
N THR A 16 5.04 5.08 -0.19
CA THR A 16 6.20 4.52 0.50
C THR A 16 7.46 5.22 0.04
N ASP A 17 8.45 5.32 0.94
CA ASP A 17 9.80 5.79 0.63
C ASP A 17 10.73 4.62 0.28
N SER A 18 10.24 3.38 0.39
CA SER A 18 10.98 2.18 0.03
C SER A 18 11.03 2.00 -1.48
N ASP A 19 12.20 1.63 -2.00
CA ASP A 19 12.37 1.29 -3.41
C ASP A 19 11.79 -0.10 -3.67
N LEU A 20 10.72 -0.17 -4.46
CA LEU A 20 9.97 -1.38 -4.74
C LEU A 20 9.90 -1.62 -6.25
N GLU A 21 9.92 -2.89 -6.64
CA GLU A 21 9.80 -3.27 -8.05
C GLU A 21 8.46 -3.95 -8.38
N VAL A 22 7.97 -3.73 -9.60
CA VAL A 22 6.78 -4.45 -10.09
C VAL A 22 7.09 -5.95 -10.17
N GLY A 23 6.26 -6.76 -9.52
CA GLY A 23 6.45 -8.21 -9.40
C GLY A 23 6.94 -8.64 -8.02
N GLU A 24 7.39 -7.70 -7.20
CA GLU A 24 7.81 -7.98 -5.82
C GLU A 24 6.63 -8.35 -4.93
N ARG A 25 6.88 -9.20 -3.93
CA ARG A 25 5.88 -9.63 -2.95
C ARG A 25 6.22 -9.09 -1.58
N ILE A 26 5.27 -8.39 -0.98
CA ILE A 26 5.39 -7.82 0.36
C ILE A 26 4.36 -8.46 1.28
N SER A 27 4.72 -8.68 2.54
CA SER A 27 3.80 -9.15 3.58
C SER A 27 3.57 -8.04 4.61
N SER A 28 2.41 -8.05 5.24
CA SER A 28 2.09 -7.13 6.33
C SER A 28 1.16 -7.86 7.30
N GLN A 29 1.28 -7.58 8.59
CA GLN A 29 0.42 -8.16 9.62
C GLN A 29 -1.05 -7.77 9.45
N GLU A 30 -1.34 -6.66 8.75
CA GLU A 30 -2.72 -6.24 8.46
C GLU A 30 -3.42 -7.13 7.42
N TYR A 31 -2.65 -7.89 6.62
CA TYR A 31 -3.19 -8.68 5.52
C TYR A 31 -2.81 -10.15 5.67
N ALA A 32 -3.82 -11.02 5.69
CA ALA A 32 -3.62 -12.46 5.85
C ALA A 32 -2.81 -13.12 4.70
N THR A 33 -2.74 -12.47 3.54
CA THR A 33 -2.05 -12.96 2.35
C THR A 33 -1.00 -11.96 1.88
N PRO A 34 0.16 -12.41 1.38
CA PRO A 34 1.14 -11.51 0.77
C PRO A 34 0.52 -10.71 -0.39
N MET A 35 0.89 -9.43 -0.47
CA MET A 35 0.53 -8.53 -1.55
C MET A 35 1.57 -8.60 -2.66
N LEU A 36 1.13 -8.39 -3.90
CA LEU A 36 2.01 -8.29 -5.08
C LEU A 36 2.05 -6.84 -5.54
N VAL A 37 3.24 -6.29 -5.74
CA VAL A 37 3.43 -4.97 -6.35
C VAL A 37 3.11 -5.08 -7.84
N VAL A 38 2.05 -4.41 -8.28
CA VAL A 38 1.59 -4.45 -9.68
C VAL A 38 1.87 -3.18 -10.46
N LYS A 39 2.13 -2.07 -9.76
CA LYS A 39 2.42 -0.76 -10.33
C LYS A 39 3.14 0.10 -9.30
N VAL A 40 4.17 0.80 -9.74
CA VAL A 40 4.87 1.86 -9.00
C VAL A 40 4.62 3.16 -9.76
N LEU A 41 4.43 4.26 -9.02
CA LEU A 41 4.13 5.58 -9.57
C LEU A 41 5.25 6.55 -9.18
N ASP A 42 5.57 7.49 -10.07
CA ASP A 42 6.67 8.45 -9.87
C ASP A 42 6.33 9.56 -8.86
N GLU A 43 5.06 9.67 -8.45
CA GLU A 43 4.61 10.66 -7.48
C GLU A 43 3.66 10.05 -6.44
N SER A 44 3.66 10.64 -5.25
CA SER A 44 2.74 10.30 -4.16
C SER A 44 1.41 11.03 -4.29
N TYR A 45 0.33 10.37 -3.88
CA TYR A 45 -1.02 10.93 -3.89
C TYR A 45 -1.62 10.90 -2.49
N LYS A 46 -2.47 11.88 -2.16
CA LYS A 46 -3.15 11.95 -0.85
C LYS A 46 -4.40 11.08 -0.78
N TYR A 47 -5.17 11.02 -1.86
CA TYR A 47 -6.48 10.39 -1.87
C TYR A 47 -6.65 9.43 -3.05
N PHE A 48 -7.39 8.34 -2.82
CA PHE A 48 -7.91 7.49 -3.87
C PHE A 48 -9.44 7.49 -3.83
N ASN A 49 -10.08 7.45 -5.00
CA ASN A 49 -11.53 7.29 -5.11
C ASN A 49 -11.87 5.81 -5.28
N TYR A 50 -12.61 5.20 -4.36
CA TYR A 50 -12.93 3.77 -4.44
C TYR A 50 -13.93 3.41 -5.54
N ALA A 51 -14.69 4.38 -6.05
CA ALA A 51 -15.67 4.16 -7.10
C ALA A 51 -15.04 4.22 -8.50
N THR A 52 -14.11 5.15 -8.72
CA THR A 52 -13.48 5.39 -10.04
C THR A 52 -12.05 4.85 -10.15
N GLY A 53 -11.36 4.66 -9.03
CA GLY A 53 -9.93 4.33 -9.00
C GLY A 53 -9.00 5.53 -9.24
N GLU A 54 -9.54 6.75 -9.30
CA GLU A 54 -8.74 7.97 -9.51
C GLU A 54 -7.89 8.31 -8.29
N LEU A 55 -6.64 8.72 -8.53
CA LEU A 55 -5.69 9.19 -7.53
C LEU A 55 -5.56 10.71 -7.63
N THR A 56 -5.64 11.41 -6.50
CA THR A 56 -5.58 12.88 -6.49
C THR A 56 -5.04 13.44 -5.18
N ASN A 57 -4.54 14.67 -5.25
CA ASN A 57 -4.09 15.44 -4.10
C ASN A 57 -5.14 16.42 -3.56
N LYS A 58 -6.32 16.49 -4.18
CA LYS A 58 -7.44 17.34 -3.77
C LYS A 58 -8.63 16.49 -3.34
N PHE A 59 -9.21 16.79 -2.20
CA PHE A 59 -10.46 16.17 -1.75
C PHE A 59 -11.64 16.86 -2.47
N ASN A 60 -12.29 16.15 -3.39
CA ASN A 60 -13.38 16.63 -4.23
C ASN A 60 -14.60 15.68 -4.29
N SER A 61 -14.57 14.54 -3.61
CA SER A 61 -15.65 13.55 -3.60
C SER A 61 -15.79 12.88 -2.24
N THR A 62 -17.02 12.57 -1.83
CA THR A 62 -17.29 11.75 -0.64
C THR A 62 -16.83 10.30 -0.79
N SER A 63 -16.54 9.86 -2.02
CA SER A 63 -16.01 8.54 -2.30
C SER A 63 -14.48 8.46 -2.21
N GLN A 64 -13.84 9.50 -1.69
CA GLN A 64 -12.39 9.54 -1.52
C GLN A 64 -11.96 9.12 -0.13
N TRP A 65 -10.86 8.37 -0.08
CA TRP A 65 -10.22 7.90 1.14
C TRP A 65 -8.73 8.21 1.08
N GLU A 66 -8.14 8.40 2.25
CA GLU A 66 -6.71 8.69 2.37
C GLU A 66 -5.86 7.48 1.99
N ILE A 67 -4.81 7.73 1.22
CA ILE A 67 -3.79 6.75 0.90
C ILE A 67 -2.83 6.68 2.09
N ARG A 68 -2.73 5.48 2.67
CA ARG A 68 -1.86 5.25 3.83
C ARG A 68 -0.39 5.16 3.40
N THR A 69 0.50 5.50 4.33
CA THR A 69 1.93 5.25 4.16
C THR A 69 2.25 3.81 4.54
N LEU A 70 2.89 3.09 3.64
CA LEU A 70 3.48 1.78 3.88
C LEU A 70 4.96 1.97 4.23
N ILE A 71 5.34 1.49 5.41
CA ILE A 71 6.73 1.49 5.88
C ILE A 71 7.21 0.04 5.83
N ILE A 72 8.19 -0.24 4.98
CA ILE A 72 8.83 -1.56 4.92
C ILE A 72 9.99 -1.55 5.91
N ARG A 73 10.00 -2.54 6.80
CA ARG A 73 11.10 -2.79 7.72
C ARG A 73 11.68 -4.14 7.36
N GLU A 74 12.97 -4.16 7.05
CA GLU A 74 13.71 -5.40 6.77
C GLU A 74 14.04 -6.16 8.06
N ASP A 75 13.96 -5.47 9.20
CA ASP A 75 14.36 -6.04 10.48
C ASP A 75 13.19 -6.78 11.15
N GLU A 76 13.37 -8.10 11.32
CA GLU A 76 12.93 -8.78 12.54
C GLU A 76 13.74 -8.21 13.73
N GLU A 77 13.56 -6.93 14.06
CA GLU A 77 14.13 -6.38 15.26
C GLU A 77 13.43 -7.08 16.45
N MET A 78 14.14 -8.01 17.09
CA MET A 78 13.78 -8.53 18.43
C MET A 78 13.92 -7.41 19.48
N ALA A 79 13.24 -6.30 19.28
CA ALA A 79 13.26 -5.16 20.18
C ALA A 79 12.16 -5.34 21.24
N VAL A 80 12.57 -5.50 22.50
CA VAL A 80 11.67 -5.48 23.66
C VAL A 80 11.53 -4.04 24.14
N TYR A 81 10.37 -3.43 23.89
CA TYR A 81 10.08 -2.06 24.32
C TYR A 81 9.58 -2.04 25.77
N ALA A 82 10.20 -1.22 26.62
CA ALA A 82 9.76 -0.96 27.99
C ALA A 82 9.27 0.49 28.14
N LYS A 83 8.26 0.70 28.99
CA LYS A 83 7.78 2.04 29.37
C LYS A 83 8.26 2.34 30.80
N ARG A 84 8.85 3.53 30.99
CA ARG A 84 9.19 4.04 32.33
C ARG A 84 7.90 4.46 33.05
N ILE A 85 7.70 3.94 34.26
CA ILE A 85 6.62 4.30 35.18
C ILE A 85 6.99 5.60 35.89
#